data_AF-A0A6A3MQ34-F1
#
_entry.id   AF-A0A6A3MQ34-F1
#
_cell.length_a   1.000
_cell.length_b   1.000
_cell.length_c   1.000
_cell.angle_alpha   90.00
_cell.angle_beta   90.00
_cell.angle_gamma   90.00
#
_symmetry.space_group_name_H-M   'P 1'
#
loop_
_entity.id
_entity.type
_entity.pdbx_description
1 polymer ?
#
loop_
_entity_poly.entity_id
_entity_poly.type
_entity_poly.pdbx_seq_one_letter_code
_entity_poly.pdbx_strand_id
1 'polypeptide(L)'
;MARKWLQLKGEDGSDLTSADAVFADIADVAAFRDAVKDKYTNNLATVDPPDLKVFANGAAYDAKQKPLKSSASLVDLGKDEDNALIVVTPRKEQQSGLWLVNGTVANARSAKEVCCRLYRLADLNLGYYDPSLRSNGKDSAIWYEDTTLQIRILFKAGEFV
;
A
#
# COMPACT_ATOMS: atom_id res chain seq x y z
N MET A 1 -13.55 20.43 22.05
CA MET A 1 -13.21 19.22 21.29
C MET A 1 -14.50 18.53 20.90
N ALA A 2 -14.78 18.43 19.61
CA ALA A 2 -15.94 17.73 19.09
C ALA A 2 -15.55 16.29 18.71
N ARG A 3 -16.41 15.33 19.02
CA ARG A 3 -16.26 13.94 18.55
C ARG A 3 -16.84 13.83 17.14
N LYS A 4 -16.09 13.28 16.21
CA LYS A 4 -16.55 12.98 14.84
C LYS A 4 -16.33 11.51 14.52
N TRP A 5 -17.42 10.82 14.19
CA TRP A 5 -17.40 9.43 13.76
C TRP A 5 -17.04 9.30 12.30
N LEU A 6 -16.26 8.28 11.98
CA LEU A 6 -15.77 8.00 10.64
C LEU A 6 -15.53 6.51 10.42
N GLN A 7 -15.52 6.10 9.17
CA GLN A 7 -15.07 4.79 8.74
C GLN A 7 -14.05 4.94 7.62
N LEU A 8 -12.92 4.24 7.75
CA LEU A 8 -11.87 4.23 6.73
C LEU A 8 -12.16 3.13 5.71
N LYS A 9 -12.23 3.50 4.43
CA LYS A 9 -12.40 2.58 3.31
C LYS A 9 -11.23 2.64 2.34
N GLY A 10 -10.90 1.50 1.76
CA GLY A 10 -10.03 1.43 0.60
C GLY A 10 -10.73 1.95 -0.65
N GLU A 11 -9.96 2.29 -1.68
CA GLU A 11 -10.53 2.69 -2.98
C GLU A 11 -11.37 1.59 -3.65
N ASP A 12 -11.11 0.33 -3.33
CA ASP A 12 -11.91 -0.83 -3.75
C ASP A 12 -13.23 -0.99 -2.98
N GLY A 13 -13.48 -0.11 -2.00
CA GLY A 13 -14.66 -0.15 -1.14
C GLY A 13 -14.54 -1.13 0.02
N SER A 14 -13.37 -1.73 0.24
CA SER A 14 -13.10 -2.58 1.40
C SER A 14 -13.07 -1.75 2.69
N ASP A 15 -13.60 -2.29 3.77
CA ASP A 15 -13.54 -1.66 5.07
C ASP A 15 -12.15 -1.89 5.67
N LEU A 16 -11.35 -0.82 5.76
CA LEU A 16 -10.00 -0.87 6.35
C LEU A 16 -10.08 -0.82 7.87
N THR A 17 -11.13 -0.21 8.41
CA THR A 17 -11.40 -0.14 9.84
C THR A 17 -12.91 -0.27 10.09
N SER A 18 -13.26 -0.71 11.30
CA SER A 18 -14.59 -0.46 11.86
C SER A 18 -14.81 1.05 12.06
N ALA A 19 -16.07 1.44 12.26
CA ALA A 19 -16.40 2.82 12.59
C ALA A 19 -15.74 3.24 13.91
N ASP A 20 -15.13 4.41 13.92
CA ASP A 20 -14.39 4.93 15.06
C ASP A 20 -14.47 6.46 15.07
N ALA A 21 -14.04 7.09 16.17
CA ALA A 21 -14.18 8.52 16.37
C ALA A 21 -12.85 9.25 16.52
N VAL A 22 -12.74 10.40 15.88
CA VAL A 22 -11.63 11.34 16.08
C VAL A 22 -12.12 12.50 16.97
N PHE A 23 -11.27 12.93 17.88
CA PHE A 23 -11.54 14.02 18.82
C PHE A 23 -10.67 15.22 18.46
N ALA A 24 -11.25 16.22 17.82
CA ALA A 24 -10.55 17.48 17.52
C ALA A 24 -11.55 18.64 17.38
N ASP A 25 -11.04 19.87 17.30
CA ASP A 25 -11.86 21.05 17.00
C ASP A 25 -12.03 21.17 15.48
N ILE A 26 -12.83 20.26 14.93
CA ILE A 26 -12.93 20.02 13.49
C ILE A 26 -14.01 20.93 12.90
N ALA A 27 -13.61 22.09 12.41
CA ALA A 27 -14.51 23.02 11.73
C ALA A 27 -14.83 22.55 10.29
N ASP A 28 -13.84 22.00 9.59
CA ASP A 28 -13.91 21.67 8.18
C ASP A 28 -13.22 20.34 7.82
N VAL A 29 -13.33 19.96 6.55
CA VAL A 29 -12.76 18.73 6.00
C VAL A 29 -11.23 18.74 6.00
N ALA A 30 -10.57 19.89 5.89
CA ALA A 30 -9.11 19.96 5.92
C ALA A 30 -8.57 19.58 7.31
N ALA A 31 -9.07 20.24 8.36
CA ALA A 31 -8.71 19.92 9.74
C ALA A 31 -9.06 18.47 10.11
N PHE A 32 -10.16 17.95 9.55
CA PHE A 32 -10.55 16.55 9.72
C PHE A 32 -9.53 15.59 9.13
N ARG A 33 -9.07 15.82 7.90
CA ARG A 33 -8.08 14.95 7.23
C ARG A 33 -6.78 14.89 8.01
N ASP A 34 -6.33 16.02 8.56
CA ASP A 34 -5.12 16.06 9.39
C ASP A 34 -5.30 15.24 10.67
N ALA A 35 -6.44 15.36 11.34
CA ALA A 35 -6.74 14.58 12.54
C ALA A 35 -6.90 13.08 12.26
N VAL A 36 -7.46 12.71 11.09
CA VAL A 36 -7.51 11.31 10.62
C VAL A 36 -6.11 10.79 10.34
N LYS A 37 -5.26 11.58 9.68
CA LYS A 37 -3.86 11.21 9.41
C LYS A 37 -3.08 10.95 10.70
N ASP A 38 -3.22 11.82 11.69
CA ASP A 38 -2.57 11.68 13.00
C ASP A 38 -2.99 10.38 13.69
N LYS A 39 -4.30 10.11 13.74
CA LYS A 39 -4.85 8.90 14.36
C LYS A 39 -4.44 7.61 13.63
N TYR A 40 -4.47 7.61 12.30
CA TYR A 40 -4.18 6.44 11.47
C TYR A 40 -2.81 6.52 10.80
N THR A 41 -1.80 7.02 11.52
CA THR A 41 -0.45 7.28 10.98
C THR A 41 0.13 6.08 10.24
N ASN A 42 -0.03 4.86 10.77
CA ASN A 42 0.50 3.64 10.15
C ASN A 42 -0.26 3.28 8.87
N ASN A 43 -1.60 3.24 8.92
CA ASN A 43 -2.44 2.89 7.78
C ASN A 43 -2.36 3.93 6.65
N LEU A 44 -2.07 5.18 7.01
CA LEU A 44 -1.99 6.30 6.08
C LEU A 44 -0.55 6.73 5.82
N ALA A 45 0.48 6.00 6.23
CA ALA A 45 1.88 6.48 6.26
C ALA A 45 2.32 7.17 4.96
N THR A 46 1.97 6.57 3.82
CA THR A 46 2.33 7.07 2.48
C THR A 46 1.31 8.01 1.83
N VAL A 47 0.14 8.21 2.45
CA VAL A 47 -0.96 9.00 1.90
C VAL A 47 -0.98 10.39 2.52
N ASP A 48 -1.05 11.43 1.69
CA ASP A 48 -1.11 12.80 2.17
C ASP A 48 -2.56 13.18 2.53
N PRO A 49 -2.79 13.94 3.62
CA PRO A 49 -4.15 14.32 4.04
C PRO A 49 -5.02 14.91 2.92
N PRO A 50 -4.51 15.78 2.00
CA PRO A 50 -5.29 16.32 0.90
C PRO A 50 -5.84 15.27 -0.08
N ASP A 51 -5.17 14.12 -0.20
CA ASP A 51 -5.52 13.06 -1.14
C ASP A 51 -6.69 12.19 -0.64
N LEU A 52 -7.01 12.26 0.66
CA LEU A 52 -8.12 11.54 1.28
C LEU A 52 -9.46 12.07 0.77
N LYS A 53 -10.29 11.21 0.19
CA LYS A 53 -11.65 11.60 -0.23
C LYS A 53 -12.60 11.43 0.95
N VAL A 54 -13.32 12.48 1.33
CA VAL A 54 -14.26 12.45 2.47
C VAL A 54 -15.68 12.60 1.96
N PHE A 55 -16.58 11.71 2.37
CA PHE A 55 -18.00 11.73 2.04
C PHE A 55 -18.83 11.94 3.31
N ALA A 56 -20.02 12.53 3.14
CA ALA A 56 -20.88 12.90 4.26
C ALA A 56 -21.31 11.72 5.14
N ASN A 57 -21.61 10.56 4.52
CA ASN A 57 -21.97 9.31 5.19
C ASN A 57 -21.91 8.13 4.20
N GLY A 58 -22.23 6.92 4.69
CA GLY A 58 -22.32 5.69 3.89
C GLY A 58 -23.25 5.83 2.69
N ALA A 59 -24.47 6.38 2.88
CA ALA A 59 -25.44 6.55 1.80
C ALA A 59 -24.92 7.48 0.68
N ALA A 60 -24.22 8.57 1.02
CA ALA A 60 -23.62 9.47 0.05
C ALA A 60 -22.48 8.81 -0.73
N TYR A 61 -21.71 7.94 -0.05
CA TYR A 61 -20.67 7.13 -0.68
C TYR A 61 -21.27 6.08 -1.64
N ASP A 62 -22.28 5.33 -1.21
CA ASP A 62 -22.93 4.29 -2.01
C ASP A 62 -23.67 4.87 -3.23
N ALA A 63 -24.28 6.05 -3.07
CA ALA A 63 -24.85 6.82 -4.16
C ALA A 63 -23.81 7.47 -5.09
N LYS A 64 -22.50 7.25 -4.84
CA LYS A 64 -21.37 7.80 -5.60
C LYS A 64 -21.44 9.32 -5.77
N GLN A 65 -21.87 10.01 -4.71
CA GLN A 65 -21.89 11.47 -4.70
C GLN A 65 -20.46 12.03 -4.78
N LYS A 66 -20.33 13.32 -5.08
CA LYS A 66 -19.01 13.95 -5.09
C LYS A 66 -18.46 14.03 -3.66
N PRO A 67 -17.15 13.77 -3.46
CA PRO A 67 -16.50 14.03 -2.18
C PRO A 67 -16.69 15.48 -1.74
N LEU A 68 -16.72 15.69 -0.43
CA LEU A 68 -16.77 17.02 0.17
C LEU A 68 -15.50 17.81 -0.16
N LYS A 69 -15.66 19.11 -0.39
CA LYS A 69 -14.54 20.03 -0.59
C LYS A 69 -13.81 20.25 0.74
N SER A 70 -12.52 20.59 0.69
CA SER A 70 -11.70 20.83 1.88
C SER A 70 -12.27 21.89 2.82
N SER A 71 -12.97 22.91 2.28
CA SER A 71 -13.62 23.97 3.04
C SER A 71 -15.05 23.65 3.49
N ALA A 72 -15.56 22.45 3.22
CA ALA A 72 -16.91 22.07 3.64
C ALA A 72 -16.97 21.97 5.16
N SER A 73 -17.99 22.60 5.74
CA SER A 73 -18.22 22.55 7.18
C SER A 73 -18.64 21.14 7.60
N LEU A 74 -18.06 20.66 8.71
CA LEU A 74 -18.41 19.37 9.30
C LEU A 74 -19.26 19.50 10.56
N VAL A 75 -19.74 20.70 10.89
CA VAL A 75 -20.51 20.96 12.13
C VAL A 75 -21.65 19.95 12.30
N ASP A 76 -22.40 19.67 11.23
CA ASP A 76 -23.58 18.80 11.27
C ASP A 76 -23.35 17.34 10.84
N LEU A 77 -22.13 16.95 10.49
CA LEU A 77 -21.80 15.61 9.99
C LEU A 77 -21.06 14.75 11.02
N GLY A 78 -21.11 13.42 10.89
CA GLY A 78 -20.33 12.50 11.72
C GLY A 78 -20.68 12.53 13.21
N LYS A 79 -21.95 12.82 13.57
CA LYS A 79 -22.39 12.96 14.97
C LYS A 79 -22.51 11.63 15.71
N ASP A 80 -22.77 10.55 14.97
CA ASP A 80 -22.98 9.20 15.46
C ASP A 80 -22.42 8.18 14.47
N GLU A 81 -22.41 6.91 14.87
CA GLU A 81 -21.85 5.79 14.11
C GLU A 81 -22.62 5.52 12.81
N ASP A 82 -23.95 5.65 12.82
CA ASP A 82 -24.81 5.45 11.64
C ASP A 82 -24.57 6.53 10.57
N ASN A 83 -24.23 7.74 11.00
CA ASN A 83 -23.91 8.88 10.15
C ASN A 83 -22.39 9.16 10.10
N ALA A 84 -21.57 8.13 10.32
CA ALA A 84 -20.12 8.24 10.25
C ALA A 84 -19.67 8.72 8.87
N LEU A 85 -18.71 9.65 8.87
CA LEU A 85 -18.07 10.15 7.66
C LEU A 85 -17.28 9.01 6.98
N ILE A 86 -17.42 8.85 5.67
CA ILE A 86 -16.62 7.86 4.95
C ILE A 86 -15.35 8.53 4.45
N VAL A 87 -14.20 8.01 4.87
CA VAL A 87 -12.88 8.45 4.40
C VAL A 87 -12.33 7.37 3.50
N VAL A 88 -12.18 7.70 2.22
CA VAL A 88 -11.62 6.80 1.23
C VAL A 88 -10.16 7.14 1.03
N THR A 89 -9.31 6.15 1.26
CA THR A 89 -7.90 6.24 0.95
C THR A 89 -7.72 5.97 -0.55
N PRO A 90 -7.07 6.88 -1.28
CA PRO A 90 -6.67 6.56 -2.65
C PRO A 90 -5.70 5.38 -2.57
N ARG A 91 -5.88 4.42 -3.46
CA ARG A 91 -4.87 3.41 -3.71
C ARG A 91 -3.71 4.15 -4.37
N LYS A 92 -2.78 4.66 -3.56
CA LYS A 92 -1.39 4.65 -4.00
C LYS A 92 -1.17 3.17 -4.22
N GLU A 93 -1.00 2.76 -5.49
CA GLU A 93 -0.43 1.46 -5.78
C GLU A 93 0.69 1.35 -4.75
N GLN A 94 0.55 0.42 -3.81
CA GLN A 94 1.73 -0.08 -3.16
C GLN A 94 2.50 -0.61 -4.35
N GLN A 95 3.39 0.24 -4.87
CA GLN A 95 4.69 -0.17 -5.30
C GLN A 95 5.24 -0.87 -4.06
N SER A 96 4.74 -2.09 -3.81
CA SER A 96 5.57 -3.21 -3.47
C SER A 96 6.65 -3.12 -4.52
N GLY A 97 7.68 -2.32 -4.21
CA GLY A 97 8.73 -1.99 -5.14
C GLY A 97 9.30 -3.34 -5.49
N LEU A 98 8.98 -3.81 -6.68
CA LEU A 98 9.49 -5.08 -7.13
C LEU A 98 10.95 -4.80 -7.46
N TRP A 99 11.83 -5.24 -6.56
CA TRP A 99 13.26 -5.03 -6.75
C TRP A 99 13.73 -6.10 -7.71
N LEU A 100 14.13 -5.68 -8.90
CA LEU A 100 14.79 -6.56 -9.86
C LEU A 100 16.28 -6.61 -9.52
N VAL A 101 16.76 -7.76 -9.10
CA VAL A 101 18.19 -8.02 -8.96
C VAL A 101 18.69 -8.66 -10.25
N ASN A 102 19.56 -7.94 -10.96
CA ASN A 102 20.36 -8.47 -12.06
C ASN A 102 21.82 -8.58 -11.63
N GLY A 103 22.44 -9.73 -11.88
CA GLY A 103 23.85 -9.92 -11.55
C GLY A 103 24.48 -11.06 -12.32
N THR A 104 25.79 -10.93 -12.54
CA THR A 104 26.62 -11.95 -13.17
C THR A 104 27.77 -12.32 -12.25
N VAL A 105 27.98 -13.60 -12.02
CA VAL A 105 29.12 -14.09 -11.20
C VAL A 105 29.96 -15.02 -12.05
N ALA A 106 31.15 -14.56 -12.44
CA ALA A 106 32.12 -15.39 -13.14
C ALA A 106 32.68 -16.48 -12.19
N ASN A 107 32.94 -17.68 -12.71
CA ASN A 107 33.47 -18.81 -11.95
C ASN A 107 32.59 -19.21 -10.75
N ALA A 108 31.28 -18.91 -10.79
CA ALA A 108 30.35 -19.20 -9.70
C ALA A 108 30.25 -20.69 -9.38
N ARG A 109 30.49 -21.55 -10.38
CA ARG A 109 30.47 -23.01 -10.23
C ARG A 109 31.59 -23.52 -9.33
N SER A 110 32.74 -22.84 -9.31
CA SER A 110 33.88 -23.15 -8.44
C SER A 110 33.76 -22.52 -7.05
N ALA A 111 32.94 -21.48 -6.88
CA ALA A 111 32.69 -20.82 -5.60
C ALA A 111 31.41 -21.37 -4.95
N LYS A 112 31.51 -22.55 -4.32
CA LYS A 112 30.40 -23.32 -3.75
C LYS A 112 29.45 -22.51 -2.83
N GLU A 113 29.95 -21.47 -2.16
CA GLU A 113 29.15 -20.67 -1.23
C GLU A 113 28.16 -19.69 -1.89
N VAL A 114 28.50 -19.13 -3.06
CA VAL A 114 27.68 -18.07 -3.69
C VAL A 114 26.40 -18.66 -4.28
N CYS A 115 26.51 -19.79 -4.99
CA CYS A 115 25.35 -20.47 -5.55
C CYS A 115 24.39 -20.92 -4.44
N CYS A 116 24.88 -21.54 -3.36
CA CYS A 116 24.05 -21.99 -2.25
C CYS A 116 23.28 -20.85 -1.56
N ARG A 117 23.90 -19.67 -1.40
CA ARG A 117 23.22 -18.50 -0.80
C ARG A 117 22.13 -17.94 -1.72
N LEU A 118 22.38 -17.87 -3.03
CA LEU A 118 21.39 -17.41 -4.00
C LEU A 118 20.22 -18.37 -4.14
N TYR A 119 20.48 -19.68 -4.20
CA TYR A 119 19.42 -20.68 -4.17
C TYR A 119 18.61 -20.61 -2.89
N ARG A 120 19.24 -20.42 -1.72
CA ARG A 120 18.49 -20.19 -0.46
C ARG A 120 17.62 -18.95 -0.49
N LEU A 121 18.08 -17.84 -1.07
CA LEU A 121 17.28 -16.62 -1.19
C LEU A 121 16.05 -16.82 -2.09
N ALA A 122 16.21 -17.60 -3.17
CA ALA A 122 15.10 -17.96 -4.06
C ALA A 122 14.13 -18.98 -3.41
N ASP A 123 14.67 -19.99 -2.71
CA ASP A 123 13.92 -21.09 -2.09
C ASP A 123 13.13 -20.65 -0.84
N LEU A 124 13.58 -19.59 -0.15
CA LEU A 124 12.85 -18.96 0.96
C LEU A 124 11.59 -18.17 0.53
N ASN A 125 11.14 -18.27 -0.73
CA ASN A 125 9.97 -17.57 -1.29
C ASN A 125 10.06 -16.02 -1.23
N LEU A 126 11.26 -15.46 -1.06
CA LEU A 126 11.46 -14.02 -1.06
C LEU A 126 11.56 -13.43 -2.47
N GLY A 127 11.79 -14.26 -3.49
CA GLY A 127 11.87 -13.84 -4.87
C GLY A 127 11.19 -14.80 -5.84
N TYR A 128 10.53 -14.25 -6.87
CA TYR A 128 9.87 -15.01 -7.93
C TYR A 128 10.31 -14.54 -9.31
N TYR A 129 10.06 -15.37 -10.32
CA TYR A 129 10.34 -15.06 -11.72
C TYR A 129 9.17 -14.27 -12.33
N ASP A 130 9.46 -13.17 -13.03
CA ASP A 130 8.47 -12.44 -13.82
C ASP A 130 8.43 -12.98 -15.26
N PRO A 131 7.30 -13.57 -15.71
CA PRO A 131 7.14 -14.05 -17.09
C PRO A 131 7.31 -12.96 -18.17
N SER A 132 7.19 -11.68 -17.79
CA SER A 132 7.41 -10.54 -18.67
C SER A 132 8.89 -10.30 -18.96
N LEU A 133 9.80 -10.84 -18.13
CA LEU A 133 11.26 -10.68 -18.24
C LEU A 133 11.95 -11.85 -18.98
N ARG A 134 11.19 -12.55 -19.82
CA ARG A 134 11.68 -13.66 -20.65
C ARG A 134 12.91 -13.28 -21.48
N SER A 135 13.94 -14.09 -21.34
CA SER A 135 15.11 -14.07 -22.22
C SER A 135 15.19 -15.41 -22.94
N ASN A 136 15.30 -15.40 -24.27
CA ASN A 136 15.43 -16.59 -25.11
C ASN A 136 14.37 -17.69 -24.88
N GLY A 137 13.13 -17.31 -24.55
CA GLY A 137 12.01 -18.25 -24.41
C GLY A 137 12.12 -19.21 -23.22
N LYS A 138 13.03 -18.96 -22.27
CA LYS A 138 13.22 -19.80 -21.08
C LYS A 138 12.77 -19.06 -19.82
N ASP A 139 11.90 -19.71 -19.05
CA ASP A 139 11.42 -19.22 -17.76
C ASP A 139 12.39 -19.66 -16.68
N SER A 140 13.37 -18.82 -16.32
CA SER A 140 14.36 -19.15 -15.29
C SER A 140 14.89 -17.90 -14.61
N ALA A 141 14.73 -17.80 -13.30
CA ALA A 141 15.28 -16.72 -12.49
C ALA A 141 16.79 -16.84 -12.24
N ILE A 142 17.34 -18.06 -12.39
CA ILE A 142 18.77 -18.37 -12.26
C ILE A 142 19.15 -19.31 -13.40
N TRP A 143 20.21 -18.99 -14.15
CA TRP A 143 20.75 -19.86 -15.19
C TRP A 143 22.27 -19.68 -15.34
N TYR A 144 22.92 -20.57 -16.10
CA TYR A 144 24.34 -20.47 -16.42
C TYR A 144 24.56 -20.17 -17.90
N GLU A 145 25.54 -19.32 -18.17
CA GLU A 145 26.18 -19.11 -19.47
C GLU A 145 27.67 -19.45 -19.29
N ASP A 146 28.11 -20.56 -19.88
CA ASP A 146 29.44 -21.14 -19.69
C ASP A 146 29.83 -21.36 -18.22
N THR A 147 30.72 -20.51 -17.69
CA THR A 147 31.18 -20.52 -16.29
C THR A 147 30.56 -19.40 -15.45
N THR A 148 29.70 -18.60 -16.05
CA THR A 148 29.08 -17.41 -15.45
C THR A 148 27.65 -17.73 -15.03
N LEU A 149 27.34 -17.46 -13.76
CA LEU A 149 25.98 -17.54 -13.23
C LEU A 149 25.25 -16.23 -13.54
N GLN A 150 24.10 -16.34 -14.18
CA GLN A 150 23.17 -15.26 -14.47
C GLN A 150 22.01 -15.30 -13.47
N ILE A 151 21.69 -14.15 -12.88
CA ILE A 151 20.65 -14.01 -11.85
C ILE A 151 19.69 -12.91 -12.29
N ARG A 152 18.40 -13.24 -12.30
CA ARG A 152 17.30 -12.31 -12.55
C ARG A 152 16.11 -12.67 -11.68
N ILE A 153 16.05 -12.09 -10.48
CA ILE A 153 15.02 -12.41 -9.48
C ILE A 153 14.27 -11.13 -9.12
N LEU A 154 12.94 -11.25 -9.02
CA LEU A 154 12.05 -10.19 -8.60
C LEU A 154 11.69 -10.39 -7.12
N PHE A 155 11.99 -9.42 -6.26
CA PHE A 155 11.67 -9.49 -4.84
C PHE A 155 10.47 -8.61 -4.52
N LYS A 156 9.53 -9.13 -3.71
CA LYS A 156 8.46 -8.32 -3.13
C LYS A 156 9.00 -7.62 -1.89
N ALA A 157 8.81 -6.30 -1.80
CA ALA A 157 9.07 -5.59 -0.55
C ALA A 157 8.13 -6.14 0.54
N GLY A 158 8.72 -6.72 1.59
CA GLY A 158 8.04 -7.09 2.82
C GLY A 158 8.63 -6.30 3.98
N GLU A 159 7.80 -5.89 4.93
CA GLU A 159 8.29 -5.38 6.21
C GLU A 159 9.03 -6.53 6.91
N PHE A 160 10.31 -6.33 7.19
CA PHE A 160 11.05 -7.22 8.09
C PHE A 160 10.51 -6.95 9.50
N VAL A 161 9.74 -7.91 10.03
CA VAL A 161 9.30 -7.95 11.44
C VAL A 161 10.46 -8.37 12.32
#